data_AF-A0A2E5SGM6-F1
#
_entry.id   AF-A0A2E5SGM6-F1
#
_cell.length_a   1.000
_cell.length_b   1.000
_cell.length_c   1.000
_cell.angle_alpha   90.00
_cell.angle_beta   90.00
_cell.angle_gamma   90.00
#
_symmetry.space_group_name_H-M   'P 1'
#
loop_
_entity.id
_entity.type
_entity.pdbx_description
1 polymer ?
#
loop_
_entity_poly.entity_id
_entity_poly.type
_entity_poly.pdbx_seq_one_letter_code
_entity_poly.pdbx_strand_id
1 'polypeptide(L)'
;MNLREKFIWNMIVLCCISALLWNTWGQFNKHTEIDKAYDKFINEEVGTDKELQNMVSSLEENLNIRQNLKFKPKENPLDLTRVVVLDGDISARGVKGIECSGIITDKDGSLETICTYRSKRYVVAIGDSIGGGIVSDISSNKVHIKKDKENIILEIY
;
A
#
# COMPACT_ATOMS: atom_id res chain seq x y z
N MET A 1 3.08 -79.37 -43.17
CA MET A 1 4.14 -78.94 -42.23
C MET A 1 4.53 -80.13 -41.37
N ASN A 2 5.80 -80.50 -41.35
CA ASN A 2 6.25 -81.70 -40.64
C ASN A 2 6.18 -81.50 -39.11
N LEU A 3 6.03 -82.59 -38.35
CA LEU A 3 5.91 -82.53 -36.88
C LEU A 3 7.13 -81.83 -36.24
N ARG A 4 8.33 -82.06 -36.79
CA ARG A 4 9.59 -81.41 -36.36
C ARG A 4 9.57 -79.91 -36.61
N GLU A 5 9.02 -79.49 -37.75
CA GLU A 5 8.97 -78.10 -38.17
C GLU A 5 7.99 -77.29 -37.31
N LYS A 6 6.84 -77.88 -36.96
CA LYS A 6 5.86 -77.29 -36.04
C LYS A 6 6.42 -77.14 -34.62
N PHE A 7 7.24 -78.10 -34.17
CA PHE A 7 7.91 -78.05 -32.87
C PHE A 7 8.94 -76.91 -32.80
N ILE A 8 9.79 -76.78 -33.83
CA ILE A 8 10.81 -75.72 -33.91
C ILE A 8 10.14 -74.33 -33.94
N TRP A 9 9.10 -74.14 -34.74
CA TRP A 9 8.36 -72.88 -34.79
C TRP A 9 7.73 -72.51 -33.45
N ASN A 10 7.13 -73.48 -32.74
CA ASN A 10 6.54 -73.22 -31.44
C ASN A 10 7.59 -72.83 -30.37
N MET A 11 8.78 -73.45 -30.41
CA MET A 11 9.87 -73.12 -29.50
C MET A 11 10.40 -71.69 -29.74
N ILE A 12 10.55 -71.29 -31.01
CA ILE A 12 10.99 -69.94 -31.37
C ILE A 12 9.98 -68.89 -30.89
N VAL A 13 8.69 -69.12 -31.12
CA VAL A 13 7.62 -68.21 -30.66
C VAL A 13 7.66 -68.07 -29.14
N LEU A 14 7.88 -69.17 -28.40
CA LEU A 14 7.96 -69.14 -26.95
C LEU A 14 9.17 -68.34 -26.44
N CYS A 15 10.34 -68.48 -27.09
CA CYS A 15 11.52 -67.67 -26.80
C CYS A 15 11.32 -66.18 -27.12
N CYS A 16 10.61 -65.85 -28.21
CA CYS A 16 10.29 -64.46 -28.52
C CYS A 16 9.36 -63.85 -27.47
N ILE A 17 8.32 -64.58 -27.04
CA ILE A 17 7.38 -64.12 -26.02
C ILE A 17 8.12 -63.89 -24.69
N SER A 18 9.00 -64.80 -24.27
CA SER A 18 9.76 -64.63 -23.02
C SER A 18 10.73 -63.44 -23.08
N ALA A 19 11.39 -63.22 -24.22
CA ALA A 19 12.26 -62.07 -24.42
C ALA A 19 11.48 -60.74 -24.40
N LEU A 20 10.28 -60.70 -24.98
CA LEU A 20 9.40 -59.54 -24.96
C LEU A 20 8.90 -59.23 -23.54
N LEU A 21 8.49 -60.25 -22.79
CA LEU A 21 8.08 -60.09 -21.40
C LEU A 21 9.21 -59.53 -20.54
N TRP A 22 10.43 -60.05 -20.70
CA TRP A 22 11.59 -59.55 -19.96
C TRP A 22 11.91 -58.09 -20.28
N ASN A 23 11.92 -57.72 -21.56
CA ASN A 23 12.16 -56.32 -21.97
C ASN A 23 11.05 -55.38 -21.47
N THR A 24 9.80 -55.83 -21.53
CA THR A 24 8.64 -55.04 -21.05
C THR A 24 8.76 -54.78 -19.55
N TRP A 25 9.09 -55.80 -18.76
CA TRP A 25 9.32 -55.66 -17.33
C TRP A 25 10.47 -54.71 -17.01
N GLY A 26 11.60 -54.85 -17.72
CA GLY A 26 12.75 -53.97 -17.57
C GLY A 26 12.44 -52.50 -17.90
N GLN A 27 11.67 -52.27 -18.98
CA GLN A 27 11.27 -50.93 -19.40
C GLN A 27 10.30 -50.30 -18.40
N PHE A 28 9.36 -51.08 -17.86
CA PHE A 28 8.43 -50.60 -16.85
C PHE A 28 9.16 -50.14 -15.59
N ASN A 29 10.09 -50.93 -15.06
CA ASN A 29 10.86 -50.56 -13.87
C ASN A 29 11.67 -49.28 -14.08
N LYS A 30 12.35 -49.14 -15.23
CA LYS A 30 13.09 -47.92 -15.57
C LYS A 30 12.18 -46.69 -15.67
N HIS A 31 10.99 -46.84 -16.26
CA HIS A 31 10.02 -45.75 -16.33
C HIS A 31 9.61 -45.30 -14.93
N THR A 32 9.31 -46.23 -14.02
CA THR A 32 8.94 -45.87 -12.64
C THR A 32 10.08 -45.23 -11.85
N GLU A 33 11.34 -45.57 -12.14
CA GLU A 33 12.50 -44.96 -11.50
C GLU A 33 12.72 -43.52 -12.01
N ILE A 34 12.54 -43.31 -13.31
CA ILE A 34 12.60 -41.97 -13.93
C ILE A 34 11.46 -41.09 -13.39
N ASP A 35 10.24 -41.60 -13.32
CA ASP A 35 9.10 -40.83 -12.81
C ASP A 35 9.32 -40.42 -11.35
N LYS A 36 9.84 -41.32 -10.51
CA LYS A 36 10.22 -40.97 -9.14
C LYS A 36 11.34 -39.94 -9.06
N ALA A 37 12.35 -40.04 -9.92
CA ALA A 37 13.44 -39.06 -9.97
C ALA A 37 12.92 -37.69 -10.47
N TYR A 38 11.97 -37.68 -11.39
CA TYR A 38 11.33 -36.49 -11.91
C TYR A 38 10.40 -35.83 -10.88
N ASP A 39 9.58 -36.62 -10.20
CA ASP A 39 8.76 -36.16 -9.08
C ASP A 39 9.64 -35.60 -7.96
N LYS A 40 10.75 -36.28 -7.65
CA LYS A 40 11.73 -35.77 -6.70
C LYS A 40 12.32 -34.46 -7.20
N PHE A 41 12.70 -34.34 -8.47
CA PHE A 41 13.23 -33.10 -9.04
C PHE A 41 12.24 -31.93 -9.03
N ILE A 42 10.95 -32.18 -9.27
CA ILE A 42 9.91 -31.14 -9.21
C ILE A 42 9.70 -30.69 -7.76
N ASN A 43 9.65 -31.64 -6.83
CA ASN A 43 9.34 -31.35 -5.43
C ASN A 43 10.57 -30.90 -4.64
N GLU A 44 11.77 -31.20 -5.12
CA GLU A 44 13.02 -30.75 -4.55
C GLU A 44 13.34 -29.38 -5.10
N GLU A 45 13.44 -28.41 -4.21
CA GLU A 45 13.63 -27.02 -4.59
C GLU A 45 15.06 -26.84 -5.06
N VAL A 46 15.21 -26.84 -6.38
CA VAL A 46 16.49 -26.77 -7.07
C VAL A 46 17.17 -25.44 -6.76
N GLY A 47 18.06 -25.46 -5.76
CA GLY A 47 19.34 -24.73 -5.71
C GLY A 47 19.33 -23.20 -5.69
N THR A 48 18.20 -22.53 -5.85
CA THR A 48 18.07 -21.11 -5.47
C THR A 48 17.47 -21.11 -4.09
N ASP A 49 18.36 -21.15 -3.11
CA ASP A 49 18.06 -21.16 -1.68
C ASP A 49 16.85 -20.25 -1.40
N LYS A 50 15.73 -20.86 -1.01
CA LYS A 50 14.50 -20.14 -0.68
C LYS A 50 14.76 -19.07 0.38
N GLU A 51 15.70 -19.33 1.28
CA GLU A 51 16.11 -18.36 2.30
C GLU A 51 16.77 -17.14 1.64
N LEU A 52 17.60 -17.36 0.62
CA LEU A 52 18.21 -16.29 -0.16
C LEU A 52 17.16 -15.50 -0.96
N GLN A 53 16.20 -16.18 -1.60
CA GLN A 53 15.12 -15.49 -2.31
C GLN A 53 14.28 -14.63 -1.37
N ASN A 54 13.93 -15.15 -0.19
CA ASN A 54 13.21 -14.41 0.84
C ASN A 54 14.04 -13.23 1.36
N MET A 55 15.35 -13.42 1.56
CA MET A 55 16.26 -12.36 1.99
C MET A 55 16.34 -11.25 0.95
N VAL A 56 16.54 -11.58 -0.32
CA VAL A 56 16.57 -10.60 -1.43
C VAL A 56 15.26 -9.84 -1.50
N SER A 57 14.11 -10.54 -1.46
CA SER A 57 12.79 -9.89 -1.46
C SER A 57 12.63 -8.91 -0.30
N SER A 58 13.09 -9.29 0.91
CA SER A 58 13.01 -8.41 2.08
C SER A 58 13.91 -7.17 1.98
N LEU A 59 15.06 -7.31 1.31
CA LEU A 59 16.00 -6.21 1.07
C LEU A 59 15.45 -5.24 0.03
N GLU A 60 14.85 -5.75 -1.04
CA GLU A 60 14.21 -4.93 -2.08
C GLU A 60 13.03 -4.13 -1.53
N GLU A 61 12.18 -4.75 -0.72
CA GLU A 61 11.06 -4.05 -0.05
C GLU A 61 11.58 -2.92 0.85
N ASN A 62 12.58 -3.20 1.69
CA ASN A 62 13.17 -2.20 2.57
C ASN A 62 13.82 -1.04 1.79
N LEU A 63 14.50 -1.33 0.68
CA LEU A 63 15.09 -0.30 -0.17
C LEU A 63 14.02 0.59 -0.80
N ASN A 64 12.92 -0.01 -1.27
CA ASN A 64 11.82 0.71 -1.88
C ASN A 64 11.12 1.65 -0.88
N ILE A 65 10.89 1.17 0.35
CA ILE A 65 10.35 1.99 1.45
C ILE A 65 11.27 3.19 1.72
N ARG A 66 12.58 2.97 1.81
CA ARG A 66 13.56 4.04 2.07
C ARG A 66 13.66 5.05 0.93
N GLN A 67 13.60 4.60 -0.32
CA GLN A 67 13.61 5.49 -1.49
C GLN A 67 12.38 6.39 -1.55
N ASN A 68 11.21 5.86 -1.18
CA ASN A 68 9.95 6.60 -1.22
C ASN A 68 9.64 7.38 0.06
N LEU A 69 10.52 7.32 1.07
CA LEU A 69 10.37 8.00 2.34
C LEU A 69 10.59 9.51 2.15
N LYS A 70 9.50 10.26 1.98
CA LYS A 70 9.54 11.73 2.03
C LYS A 70 9.49 12.17 3.48
N PHE A 71 10.63 12.61 4.02
CA PHE A 71 10.70 13.22 5.34
C PHE A 71 9.81 14.47 5.37
N LYS A 72 8.63 14.34 5.98
CA LYS A 72 7.75 15.46 6.31
C LYS A 72 7.76 15.61 7.83
N PRO A 73 8.49 16.60 8.39
CA PRO A 73 8.38 16.87 9.80
C PRO A 73 6.92 17.21 10.13
N LYS A 74 6.33 16.52 11.10
CA LYS A 74 4.92 16.70 11.50
C LYS A 74 4.61 18.15 11.85
N GLU A 75 5.60 18.85 12.42
CA GLU A 75 5.48 20.23 12.88
C GLU A 75 6.76 20.98 12.53
N ASN A 76 6.66 22.29 12.28
CA ASN A 76 7.79 23.12 11.90
C ASN A 76 8.83 23.17 13.04
N PRO A 77 10.05 22.63 12.86
CA PRO A 77 11.06 22.60 13.92
C PRO A 77 11.58 24.00 14.29
N LEU A 78 11.29 25.01 13.47
CA LEU A 78 11.67 26.40 13.72
C LEU A 78 10.60 27.19 14.48
N ASP A 79 9.51 26.53 14.92
CA ASP A 79 8.47 27.20 15.69
C ASP A 79 8.83 27.31 17.18
N LEU A 80 9.46 28.44 17.52
CA LEU A 80 9.87 28.80 18.87
C LEU A 80 8.69 29.05 19.83
N THR A 81 7.46 29.20 19.32
CA THR A 81 6.27 29.46 20.15
C THR A 81 5.84 28.25 20.98
N ARG A 82 6.32 27.03 20.64
CA ARG A 82 6.06 25.82 21.43
C ARG A 82 6.72 25.84 22.80
N VAL A 83 7.91 26.43 22.90
CA VAL A 83 8.74 26.37 24.12
C VAL A 83 8.52 27.61 24.99
N VAL A 84 8.15 28.75 24.38
CA VAL A 84 7.97 30.01 25.10
C VAL A 84 6.49 30.37 25.12
N VAL A 85 5.83 30.06 26.24
CA VAL A 85 4.53 30.64 26.56
C VAL A 85 4.79 32.08 26.98
N LEU A 86 4.67 33.00 26.02
CA LEU A 86 4.84 34.43 26.29
C LEU A 86 3.58 34.96 26.97
N ASP A 87 3.67 35.16 28.28
CA ASP A 87 2.62 35.74 29.10
C ASP A 87 2.54 37.25 28.84
N GLY A 88 1.54 37.70 28.09
CA GLY A 88 1.34 39.10 27.71
C GLY A 88 0.35 39.31 26.56
N ASP A 89 -0.45 40.37 26.67
CA ASP A 89 -1.60 40.75 25.83
C ASP A 89 -1.48 40.35 24.34
N ILE A 90 -2.34 39.39 23.97
CA ILE A 90 -2.39 38.67 22.69
C ILE A 90 -2.87 39.60 21.55
N SER A 91 -3.49 40.73 21.89
CA SER A 91 -4.12 41.65 20.93
C SER A 91 -3.14 42.44 20.04
N ALA A 92 -1.88 42.60 20.45
CA ALA A 92 -0.91 43.48 19.77
C ALA A 92 0.08 42.77 18.83
N ARG A 93 0.08 41.43 18.77
CA ARG A 93 1.05 40.67 17.96
C ARG A 93 0.33 39.84 16.92
N GLY A 94 0.61 40.14 15.65
CA GLY A 94 -0.05 39.55 14.48
C GLY A 94 -0.36 38.06 14.67
N VAL A 95 -1.65 37.76 14.87
CA VAL A 95 -2.18 36.42 15.00
C VAL A 95 -1.74 35.64 13.77
N LYS A 96 -0.90 34.61 13.97
CA LYS A 96 -0.41 33.74 12.89
C LYS A 96 -1.50 32.80 12.34
N GLY A 97 -2.71 32.88 12.90
CA GLY A 97 -3.90 32.14 12.48
C GLY A 97 -5.02 33.04 11.94
N ILE A 98 -6.12 32.40 11.55
CA ILE A 98 -7.39 33.06 11.23
C ILE A 98 -8.20 33.06 12.53
N GLU A 99 -8.70 34.23 12.94
CA GLU A 99 -9.55 34.38 14.11
C GLU A 99 -10.86 35.00 13.68
N CYS A 100 -12.00 34.39 14.01
CA CYS A 100 -13.32 34.90 13.63
C CYS A 100 -14.04 35.42 14.88
N SER A 101 -14.46 36.69 14.84
CA SER A 101 -14.92 37.43 16.02
C SER A 101 -16.42 37.73 16.01
N GLY A 102 -17.16 37.28 14.99
CA GLY A 102 -18.59 37.53 14.91
C GLY A 102 -19.23 37.01 13.63
N ILE A 103 -20.54 36.81 13.69
CA ILE A 103 -21.40 36.42 12.57
C ILE A 103 -22.37 37.56 12.29
N ILE A 104 -22.51 37.88 11.03
CA ILE A 104 -23.47 38.84 10.51
C ILE A 104 -24.50 38.04 9.71
N THR A 105 -25.77 38.28 9.97
CA THR A 105 -26.86 37.73 9.15
C THR A 105 -27.39 38.85 8.28
N ASP A 106 -27.29 38.69 6.96
CA ASP A 106 -27.86 39.65 6.02
C ASP A 106 -29.38 39.49 5.94
N LYS A 107 -30.08 40.49 5.38
CA LYS A 107 -31.53 40.53 5.24
C LYS A 107 -32.09 39.39 4.41
N ASP A 108 -31.28 38.86 3.49
CA ASP A 108 -31.63 37.72 2.62
C ASP A 108 -31.36 36.35 3.28
N GLY A 109 -30.89 36.33 4.54
CA GLY A 109 -30.63 35.12 5.30
C GLY A 109 -29.27 34.48 5.06
N SER A 110 -28.39 35.11 4.26
CA SER A 110 -27.00 34.71 4.12
C SER A 110 -26.22 35.00 5.41
N LEU A 111 -25.36 34.05 5.79
CA LEU A 111 -24.47 34.17 6.94
C LEU A 111 -23.08 34.61 6.46
N GLU A 112 -22.59 35.69 7.02
CA GLU A 112 -21.23 36.19 6.84
C GLU A 112 -20.51 36.19 8.18
N THR A 113 -19.18 36.11 8.15
CA THR A 113 -18.38 36.18 9.38
C THR A 113 -17.24 37.17 9.22
N ILE A 114 -16.92 37.86 10.31
CA ILE A 114 -15.76 38.76 10.37
C ILE A 114 -14.57 37.94 10.87
N CYS A 115 -13.58 37.73 10.00
CA CYS A 115 -12.35 37.04 10.35
C CYS A 115 -11.14 37.97 10.18
N THR A 116 -10.22 37.91 11.14
CA THR A 116 -8.95 38.62 11.12
C THR A 116 -7.85 37.65 10.69
N TYR A 117 -7.07 38.05 9.68
CA TYR A 117 -5.90 37.29 9.22
C TYR A 117 -4.75 38.25 8.90
N ARG A 118 -3.56 38.00 9.47
CA ARG A 118 -2.38 38.87 9.33
C ARG A 118 -2.67 40.35 9.62
N SER A 119 -3.40 40.60 10.71
CA SER A 119 -3.79 41.95 11.16
C SER A 119 -4.69 42.73 10.19
N LYS A 120 -5.34 42.05 9.24
CA LYS A 120 -6.38 42.62 8.37
C LYS A 120 -7.71 41.93 8.66
N ARG A 121 -8.80 42.70 8.72
CA ARG A 121 -10.17 42.19 8.88
C ARG A 121 -10.78 41.94 7.51
N TYR A 122 -11.43 40.80 7.37
CA TYR A 122 -12.16 40.39 6.17
C TYR A 122 -13.56 39.99 6.59
N VAL A 123 -14.55 40.42 5.82
CA VAL A 123 -15.90 39.85 5.88
C VAL A 123 -15.92 38.75 4.83
N VAL A 124 -16.26 37.53 5.23
CA VAL A 124 -16.24 36.35 4.35
C VAL A 124 -17.55 35.59 4.47
N ALA A 125 -18.05 35.13 3.32
CA ALA A 125 -19.22 34.26 3.20
C ALA A 125 -18.80 32.81 2.91
N ILE A 126 -19.79 31.90 2.91
CA ILE A 126 -19.57 30.50 2.51
C ILE A 126 -19.05 30.47 1.06
N GLY A 127 -17.89 29.84 0.85
CA GLY A 127 -17.22 29.75 -0.45
C GLY A 127 -16.04 30.71 -0.64
N ASP A 128 -15.89 31.73 0.21
CA ASP A 128 -14.78 32.67 0.10
C ASP A 128 -13.45 32.08 0.58
N SER A 129 -12.35 32.62 0.05
CA SER A 129 -11.00 32.18 0.43
C SER A 129 -10.31 33.16 1.39
N ILE A 130 -9.83 32.63 2.51
CA ILE A 130 -9.06 33.38 3.52
C ILE A 130 -7.85 32.55 3.96
N GLY A 131 -6.65 33.16 3.93
CA GLY A 131 -5.41 32.51 4.39
C GLY A 131 -5.03 31.22 3.63
N GLY A 132 -5.52 31.05 2.40
CA GLY A 132 -5.33 29.86 1.57
C GLY A 132 -6.28 28.69 1.90
N GLY A 133 -7.28 28.90 2.77
CA GLY A 133 -8.40 27.98 2.98
C GLY A 133 -9.68 28.52 2.33
N ILE A 134 -10.69 27.66 2.20
CA ILE A 134 -12.05 28.01 1.72
C ILE A 134 -13.03 27.84 2.88
N VAL A 135 -13.89 28.82 3.11
CA VAL A 135 -14.96 28.76 4.11
C VAL A 135 -16.00 27.75 3.63
N SER A 136 -16.16 26.64 4.36
CA SER A 136 -17.07 25.57 3.97
C SER A 136 -18.43 25.65 4.63
N ASP A 137 -18.49 26.11 5.88
CA ASP A 137 -19.74 26.25 6.63
C ASP A 137 -19.60 27.30 7.73
N ILE A 138 -20.70 28.01 8.00
CA ILE A 138 -20.80 29.02 9.05
C ILE A 138 -22.01 28.63 9.92
N SER A 139 -21.74 28.16 11.13
CA SER A 139 -22.73 27.86 12.15
C SER A 139 -22.78 28.99 13.18
N SER A 140 -23.81 29.02 14.02
CA SER A 140 -24.06 30.11 15.00
C SER A 140 -22.92 30.37 16.00
N ASN A 141 -22.03 29.39 16.20
CA ASN A 141 -20.89 29.52 17.12
C ASN A 141 -19.56 29.01 16.55
N LYS A 142 -19.56 28.54 15.29
CA LYS A 142 -18.40 27.85 14.70
C LYS A 142 -18.27 28.17 13.23
N VAL A 143 -17.04 28.37 12.78
CA VAL A 143 -16.69 28.55 11.36
C VAL A 143 -15.80 27.39 10.93
N HIS A 144 -16.17 26.74 9.84
CA HIS A 144 -15.43 25.64 9.25
C HIS A 144 -14.63 26.14 8.03
N ILE A 145 -13.31 25.96 8.07
CA ILE A 145 -12.40 26.34 6.98
C ILE A 145 -11.64 25.11 6.51
N LYS A 146 -11.69 24.83 5.21
CA LYS A 146 -10.97 23.71 4.59
C LYS A 146 -9.66 24.17 3.97
N LYS A 147 -8.54 23.58 4.38
CA LYS A 147 -7.20 23.89 3.85
C LYS A 147 -6.40 22.60 3.67
N ASP A 148 -5.87 22.37 2.47
CA ASP A 148 -4.97 21.25 2.15
C ASP A 148 -5.46 19.85 2.61
N LYS A 149 -6.79 19.65 2.65
CA LYS A 149 -7.54 18.46 3.14
C LYS A 149 -7.75 18.35 4.66
N GLU A 150 -7.29 19.32 5.44
CA GLU A 150 -7.60 19.45 6.86
C GLU A 150 -8.78 20.41 7.07
N ASN A 151 -9.65 20.06 8.03
CA ASN A 151 -10.78 20.90 8.44
C ASN A 151 -10.40 21.65 9.71
N ILE A 152 -10.25 22.96 9.60
CA ILE A 152 -9.98 23.85 10.73
C ILE A 152 -11.34 24.30 11.26
N ILE A 153 -11.58 24.06 12.55
CA ILE A 153 -12.79 24.51 13.25
C ILE A 153 -12.38 25.69 14.12
N LEU A 154 -12.99 26.84 13.89
CA LEU A 154 -12.79 28.04 14.68
C LEU A 154 -14.05 28.30 15.51
N GLU A 155 -13.91 28.40 16.82
CA GLU A 155 -14.99 28.79 17.72
C GLU A 155 -15.02 30.31 17.85
N ILE A 156 -16.21 30.88 17.81
CA ILE A 156 -16.42 32.32 18.00
C ILE A 156 -16.73 32.53 19.49
N TYR A 157 -16.09 33.53 20.11
CA TYR A 157 -16.32 33.91 21.51
C TYR A 157 -17.12 35.20 21.61
#